data_AF-A0A944XGE1-F1
#
_entry.id   AF-A0A944XGE1-F1
#
_cell.length_a   1.000
_cell.length_b   1.000
_cell.length_c   1.000
_cell.angle_alpha   90.00
_cell.angle_beta   90.00
_cell.angle_gamma   90.00
#
_symmetry.space_group_name_H-M   'P 1'
#
loop_
_entity.id
_entity.type
_entity.pdbx_description
1 polymer ?
#
loop_
_entity_poly.entity_id
_entity_poly.type
_entity_poly.pdbx_seq_one_letter_code
_entity_poly.pdbx_strand_id
1 'polypeptide(L)' 'EDARIAVRNVRRHALDDLKKSEKAGDISQDEQKDYGQRVQDLTDDHIKKIDETLKNKESEIMQV' A
#
# COMPACT_ATOMS: atom_id res chain seq x y z
N GLU A 1 -12.05 -9.01 -1.45
CA GLU A 1 -12.16 -7.61 -1.92
C GLU A 1 -11.71 -6.55 -0.91
N ASP A 2 -12.35 -6.46 0.26
CA ASP A 2 -12.28 -5.27 1.14
C ASP A 2 -10.89 -4.92 1.66
N ALA A 3 -10.09 -5.93 2.03
CA ALA A 3 -8.72 -5.72 2.51
C ALA A 3 -7.86 -5.00 1.46
N ARG A 4 -8.02 -5.34 0.17
CA ARG A 4 -7.28 -4.69 -0.92
C ARG A 4 -7.74 -3.24 -1.13
N ILE A 5 -9.05 -2.98 -0.97
CA ILE A 5 -9.61 -1.63 -1.07
C ILE A 5 -9.07 -0.74 0.04
N ALA A 6 -9.03 -1.24 1.27
CA ALA A 6 -8.48 -0.52 2.42
C ALA A 6 -7.01 -0.13 2.19
N VAL A 7 -6.17 -1.07 1.74
CA VAL A 7 -4.75 -0.79 1.44
C VAL A 7 -4.61 0.28 0.35
N ARG A 8 -5.42 0.22 -0.72
CA ARG A 8 -5.40 1.24 -1.79
C ARG A 8 -5.82 2.63 -1.30
N ASN A 9 -6.78 2.70 -0.38
CA ASN A 9 -7.21 3.97 0.22
C ASN A 9 -6.08 4.58 1.05
N VAL A 10 -5.42 3.79 1.91
CA VAL A 10 -4.26 4.25 2.69
C VAL A 10 -3.14 4.74 1.78
N ARG A 11 -2.83 4.00 0.69
CA ARG A 11 -1.84 4.45 -0.30
C ARG A 11 -2.19 5.81 -0.89
N ARG A 12 -3.46 6.03 -1.26
CA ARG A 12 -3.91 7.32 -1.81
C ARG A 12 -3.69 8.44 -0.80
N HIS A 13 -4.10 8.25 0.45
CA HIS A 13 -3.89 9.24 1.51
C HIS A 13 -2.41 9.57 1.72
N ALA A 14 -1.55 8.55 1.78
CA ALA A 14 -0.10 8.74 1.92
C ALA A 14 0.50 9.55 0.76
N LEU A 15 0.10 9.26 -0.49
CA LEU A 15 0.59 10.01 -1.65
C LEU A 15 0.07 11.45 -1.68
N ASP A 16 -1.18 11.68 -1.26
CA ASP A 16 -1.74 13.02 -1.15
C ASP A 16 -1.01 13.85 -0.09
N ASP A 17 -0.65 13.24 1.04
CA ASP A 17 0.09 13.92 2.10
C ASP A 17 1.53 14.21 1.70
N LEU A 18 2.23 13.28 1.03
CA LEU A 18 3.54 13.54 0.43
C LEU A 18 3.51 14.73 -0.54
N LYS A 19 2.46 14.82 -1.37
CA LYS A 19 2.28 15.93 -2.31
C LYS A 19 2.00 17.26 -1.60
N LYS A 20 1.32 17.24 -0.45
CA LYS A 20 1.12 18.46 0.36
C LYS A 20 2.42 18.89 1.03
N SER A 21 3.18 17.95 1.60
CA SER A 21 4.47 18.24 2.23
C SER A 21 5.50 18.79 1.23
N GLU A 22 5.52 18.28 0.00
CA GLU A 22 6.37 18.84 -1.06
C GLU A 22 5.99 20.29 -1.38
N LYS A 23 4.70 20.58 -1.52
CA LYS A 23 4.21 21.95 -1.75
C LYS A 23 4.44 22.89 -0.57
N ALA A 24 4.44 22.36 0.66
CA ALA A 24 4.75 23.11 1.86
C ALA A 24 6.26 23.42 2.00
N GLY A 25 7.10 22.74 1.22
CA GLY A 25 8.56 22.83 1.31
C GLY A 25 9.16 21.98 2.41
N ASP A 26 8.37 21.10 3.04
CA ASP A 26 8.83 20.19 4.11
C ASP A 26 9.73 19.08 3.55
N ILE A 27 9.52 18.70 2.29
CA ILE A 27 10.32 17.72 1.56
C ILE A 27 10.62 18.23 0.15
N SER A 28 11.75 17.81 -0.41
CA SER A 28 12.11 18.06 -1.80
C SER A 28 11.34 17.18 -2.79
N GLN A 29 11.38 17.54 -4.07
CA GLN A 29 10.79 16.73 -5.14
C GLN A 29 11.41 15.32 -5.25
N ASP A 30 12.72 15.20 -4.97
CA ASP A 30 13.42 13.92 -5.00
C ASP A 30 12.99 13.04 -3.82
N GLU A 31 12.90 13.62 -2.61
CA GLU A 31 12.35 12.92 -1.45
C GLU A 31 10.89 12.48 -1.66
N GLN A 32 10.07 13.33 -2.29
CA GLN A 32 8.69 13.00 -2.60
C GLN A 32 8.58 11.78 -3.53
N LYS A 33 9.49 11.65 -4.51
CA LYS A 33 9.58 10.46 -5.38
C LYS A 33 10.05 9.22 -4.61
N ASP A 34 11.11 9.35 -3.81
CA ASP A 34 11.66 8.24 -3.03
C ASP A 34 10.66 7.69 -2.02
N TYR A 35 9.99 8.57 -1.27
CA TYR A 35 8.93 8.17 -0.35
C TYR A 35 7.72 7.60 -1.08
N GLY A 36 7.37 8.14 -2.25
CA GLY A 36 6.33 7.58 -3.11
C GLY A 36 6.62 6.14 -3.54
N GLN A 37 7.87 5.85 -3.93
CA GLN A 37 8.30 4.50 -4.28
C GLN A 37 8.23 3.55 -3.07
N ARG A 38 8.70 3.99 -1.90
CA ARG A 38 8.61 3.18 -0.67
C ARG A 38 7.16 2.87 -0.30
N VAL A 39 6.25 3.84 -0.43
CA VAL A 39 4.82 3.64 -0.20
C VAL A 39 4.25 2.61 -1.18
N GLN A 40 4.68 2.63 -2.43
CA GLN A 40 4.28 1.66 -3.45
C GLN A 40 4.79 0.25 -3.12
N ASP A 41 6.07 0.10 -2.78
CA ASP A 41 6.67 -1.19 -2.42
C ASP A 41 5.95 -1.81 -1.19
N LEU A 42 5.70 -1.01 -0.16
CA LEU A 42 4.94 -1.45 1.03
C LEU A 42 3.50 -1.85 0.69
N THR A 43 2.86 -1.13 -0.22
CA THR A 43 1.50 -1.45 -0.68
C THR A 43 1.48 -2.82 -1.37
N ASP A 44 2.43 -3.06 -2.26
CA ASP A 44 2.50 -4.30 -3.04
C ASP A 44 2.80 -5.50 -2.13
N ASP A 45 3.69 -5.34 -1.16
CA ASP A 45 3.99 -6.38 -0.18
C ASP A 45 2.78 -6.74 0.70
N HIS A 46 1.98 -5.75 1.12
CA HIS A 46 0.77 -6.03 1.90
C HIS A 46 -0.31 -6.70 1.04
N ILE A 47 -0.44 -6.32 -0.23
CA ILE A 47 -1.36 -7.01 -1.15
C ILE A 47 -0.95 -8.48 -1.32
N LYS A 48 0.34 -8.76 -1.52
CA LYS A 48 0.83 -10.15 -1.60
C LYS A 48 0.50 -10.96 -0.35
N LYS A 49 0.74 -10.40 0.85
CA LYS A 49 0.40 -11.06 2.12
C LYS A 49 -1.09 -11.34 2.27
N ILE A 50 -1.94 -10.40 1.87
CA ILE A 50 -3.40 -10.60 1.85
C ILE A 50 -3.73 -11.79 0.94
N ASP A 51 -3.14 -11.85 -0.26
CA ASP A 51 -3.43 -12.88 -1.25
C ASP A 51 -2.98 -14.26 -0.81
N GLU A 52 -1.78 -14.37 -0.23
CA GLU A 52 -1.26 -15.60 0.35
C GLU A 52 -2.15 -16.08 1.50
N THR A 53 -2.56 -15.19 2.40
CA THR A 53 -3.43 -15.53 3.53
C THR A 53 -4.79 -16.04 3.04
N LEU A 54 -5.37 -15.38 2.04
CA LEU A 54 -6.67 -15.74 1.48
C LEU A 54 -6.59 -17.11 0.79
N LYS A 55 -5.55 -17.33 -0.02
CA LYS A 55 -5.30 -18.61 -0.69
C LYS A 55 -5.08 -19.75 0.31
N ASN A 56 -4.28 -19.53 1.35
CA ASN A 56 -4.06 -20.53 2.39
C ASN A 56 -5.38 -20.90 3.07
N LYS A 57 -6.20 -19.89 3.39
CA LYS A 57 -7.50 -20.14 4.04
C LYS A 57 -8.47 -20.88 3.14
N GLU A 58 -8.52 -20.54 1.85
CA GLU A 58 -9.31 -21.26 0.85
C GLU A 58 -8.87 -22.73 0.76
N SER A 59 -7.56 -23.00 0.72
CA SER A 59 -7.02 -24.36 0.67
C SER A 59 -7.36 -25.18 1.92
N GLU A 60 -7.30 -24.57 3.11
CA GLU A 60 -7.72 -25.22 4.37
C GLU A 60 -9.20 -25.61 4.32
N ILE A 61 -10.06 -24.73 3.79
CA ILE A 61 -11.50 -24.98 3.69
C ILE A 61 -11.81 -26.09 2.67
N MET A 62 -11.06 -26.18 1.57
CA MET A 62 -11.25 -27.21 0.54
C MET A 62 -10.68 -28.58 0.90
N GLN A 63 -9.84 -28.70 1.93
CA GLN A 63 -9.26 -29.96 2.40
C GLN A 63 -10.17 -30.78 3.34
N VAL A 64 -11.46 -30.44 3.41
CA VAL A 64 -12.48 -31.16 4.21
C VAL A 64 -13.24 -32.16 3.37
#